data_AF-W4M500-F1
#
_entry.id   AF-W4M500-F1
#
_cell.length_a   1.000
_cell.length_b   1.000
_cell.length_c   1.000
_cell.angle_alpha   90.00
_cell.angle_beta   90.00
_cell.angle_gamma   90.00
#
_symmetry.space_group_name_H-M   'P 1'
#
loop_
_entity.id
_entity.type
_entity.pdbx_description
1 polymer ?
#
loop_
_entity_poly.entity_id
_entity_poly.type
_entity_poly.pdbx_seq_one_letter_code
_entity_poly.pdbx_strand_id
1 'polypeptide(L)'
;MKLPEGEKAMIPEGKLQNYCLNDSHPQGRNKARVFRRALGVTADNAQLLDVLIRRSAVEGDAVAFRQDTYGIYYRVEPEVEGLHQRERL
;
A
#
# COMPACT_ATOMS: atom_id res chain seq x y z
N MET A 1 14.73 -9.82 -5.05
CA MET A 1 14.48 -9.71 -6.52
C MET A 1 13.52 -8.55 -6.75
N LYS A 2 13.27 -8.09 -7.98
CA LYS A 2 12.15 -7.17 -8.23
C LYS A 2 10.82 -7.92 -8.34
N LEU A 3 9.71 -7.24 -8.11
CA LEU A 3 8.39 -7.82 -8.32
C LEU A 3 8.22 -8.09 -9.83
N PRO A 4 7.85 -9.32 -10.23
CA PRO A 4 7.55 -9.59 -11.64
C PRO A 4 6.40 -8.70 -12.12
N GLU A 5 6.58 -8.03 -13.25
CA GLU A 5 5.58 -7.14 -13.86
C GLU A 5 5.07 -6.05 -12.90
N GLY A 6 5.94 -5.53 -12.03
CA GLY A 6 5.57 -4.53 -11.00
C GLY A 6 4.93 -3.27 -11.58
N GLU A 7 5.31 -2.87 -12.79
CA GLU A 7 4.71 -1.76 -13.54
C GLU A 7 3.27 -2.01 -13.98
N LYS A 8 2.84 -3.29 -14.04
CA LYS A 8 1.48 -3.72 -14.35
C LYS A 8 0.67 -4.04 -13.08
N ALA A 9 1.20 -3.74 -11.90
CA ALA A 9 0.52 -3.99 -10.64
C ALA A 9 -0.86 -3.29 -10.60
N MET A 10 -1.89 -4.09 -10.31
CA MET A 10 -3.27 -3.61 -10.22
C MET A 10 -3.69 -3.51 -8.76
N ILE A 11 -4.25 -2.36 -8.39
CA ILE A 11 -4.97 -2.17 -7.14
C ILE A 11 -6.46 -2.21 -7.49
N PRO A 12 -7.24 -3.18 -6.97
CA PRO A 12 -8.67 -3.24 -7.25
C PRO A 12 -9.40 -1.96 -6.84
N GLU A 13 -10.43 -1.60 -7.61
CA GLU A 13 -11.26 -0.43 -7.30
C GLU A 13 -11.83 -0.51 -5.88
N GLY A 14 -11.81 0.61 -5.16
CA GLY A 14 -12.27 0.69 -3.78
C GLY A 14 -11.37 -0.01 -2.74
N LYS A 15 -10.33 -0.75 -3.14
CA LYS A 15 -9.43 -1.43 -2.19
C LYS A 15 -8.78 -0.45 -1.21
N LEU A 16 -8.46 0.75 -1.67
CA LEU A 16 -7.91 1.80 -0.81
C LEU A 16 -9.02 2.50 -0.02
N GLN A 17 -9.94 3.20 -0.69
CA GLN A 17 -10.91 4.08 -0.05
C GLN A 17 -11.99 3.32 0.74
N ASN A 18 -12.49 2.20 0.22
CA ASN A 18 -13.61 1.49 0.84
C ASN A 18 -13.14 0.44 1.86
N TYR A 19 -11.87 0.03 1.81
CA TYR A 19 -11.29 -0.98 2.71
C TYR A 19 -10.08 -0.47 3.51
N CYS A 20 -8.92 -0.27 2.89
CA CYS A 20 -7.66 0.00 3.61
C CYS A 20 -7.66 1.30 4.42
N LEU A 21 -8.34 2.33 3.92
CA LEU A 21 -8.39 3.69 4.48
C LEU A 21 -9.75 4.03 5.08
N ASN A 22 -10.65 3.03 5.17
CA ASN A 22 -11.98 3.19 5.73
C ASN A 22 -12.00 2.84 7.23
N ASP A 23 -12.18 3.86 8.08
CA ASP A 23 -12.29 3.71 9.54
C ASP A 23 -13.56 2.99 10.00
N SER A 24 -14.62 3.02 9.20
CA SER A 24 -15.88 2.34 9.50
C SER A 24 -15.87 0.88 9.04
N HIS A 25 -14.87 0.45 8.27
CA HIS A 25 -14.81 -0.92 7.79
C HIS A 25 -14.48 -1.90 8.94
N PRO A 26 -15.27 -2.99 9.14
CA PRO A 26 -15.08 -3.91 10.27
C PRO A 26 -13.64 -4.45 10.42
N GLN A 27 -13.03 -4.82 9.30
CA GLN A 27 -11.63 -5.28 9.22
C GLN A 27 -10.62 -4.19 8.83
N GLY A 28 -10.97 -3.30 7.90
CA GLY A 28 -10.10 -2.25 7.35
C GLY A 28 -9.73 -1.14 8.33
N ARG A 29 -10.57 -0.86 9.34
CA ARG A 29 -10.36 0.21 10.33
C ARG A 29 -9.00 0.21 11.01
N ASN A 30 -8.43 -0.98 11.27
CA ASN A 30 -7.12 -1.09 11.90
C ASN A 30 -5.99 -0.63 10.96
N LYS A 31 -6.12 -0.85 9.65
CA LYS A 31 -5.18 -0.36 8.63
C LYS A 31 -5.31 1.16 8.48
N ALA A 32 -6.55 1.65 8.40
CA ALA A 32 -6.85 3.07 8.26
C ALA A 32 -6.22 3.90 9.41
N ARG A 33 -6.36 3.40 10.65
CA ARG A 33 -5.72 4.02 11.82
C ARG A 33 -4.19 4.08 11.73
N VAL A 34 -3.54 3.03 11.24
CA VAL A 34 -2.07 2.99 11.10
C VAL A 34 -1.62 3.96 10.01
N PHE A 35 -2.27 3.94 8.84
CA PHE A 35 -1.94 4.86 7.74
C PHE A 35 -2.10 6.32 8.13
N ARG A 36 -3.19 6.67 8.83
CA ARG A 36 -3.38 8.04 9.33
C ARG A 36 -2.29 8.44 10.31
N ARG A 37 -1.99 7.58 11.28
CA ARG A 37 -1.04 7.90 12.36
C ARG A 37 0.40 7.96 11.87
N ALA A 38 0.82 7.00 11.04
CA ALA A 38 2.20 6.90 10.59
C ALA A 38 2.49 7.82 9.40
N LEU A 39 1.55 7.93 8.45
CA LEU A 39 1.79 8.59 7.16
C LEU A 39 0.91 9.81 6.90
N GLY A 40 -0.10 10.08 7.74
CA GLY A 40 -1.07 11.15 7.48
C GLY A 40 -2.05 10.83 6.35
N VAL A 41 -2.12 9.57 5.93
CA VAL A 41 -2.99 9.13 4.83
C VAL A 41 -4.38 8.77 5.35
N THR A 42 -5.41 9.30 4.71
CA THR A 42 -6.84 9.03 4.92
C THR A 42 -7.53 8.73 3.59
N ALA A 43 -8.83 8.40 3.63
CA ALA A 43 -9.61 8.21 2.40
C ALA A 43 -9.62 9.46 1.49
N ASP A 44 -9.51 10.66 2.07
CA ASP A 44 -9.55 11.95 1.35
C ASP A 44 -8.29 12.20 0.50
N ASN A 45 -7.17 11.54 0.82
CA ASN A 45 -5.90 11.68 0.11
C ASN A 45 -5.32 10.31 -0.33
N ALA A 46 -6.21 9.35 -0.60
CA ALA A 46 -5.86 7.96 -0.94
C ALA A 46 -4.91 7.82 -2.14
N GLN A 47 -4.89 8.80 -3.06
CA GLN A 47 -3.97 8.85 -4.19
C GLN A 47 -2.50 8.85 -3.76
N LEU A 48 -2.17 9.43 -2.59
CA LEU A 48 -0.80 9.39 -2.07
C LEU A 48 -0.36 7.94 -1.81
N LEU A 49 -1.24 7.13 -1.21
CA LEU A 49 -0.94 5.72 -0.95
C LEU A 49 -0.90 4.90 -2.24
N ASP A 50 -1.74 5.19 -3.23
CA ASP A 50 -1.68 4.55 -4.55
C ASP A 50 -0.30 4.77 -5.20
N VAL A 51 0.18 6.01 -5.24
CA VAL A 51 1.51 6.37 -5.78
C VAL A 51 2.61 5.64 -5.02
N LEU A 52 2.57 5.64 -3.69
CA LEU A 52 3.57 4.95 -2.86
C LEU A 52 3.59 3.44 -3.12
N ILE A 53 2.43 2.79 -3.22
CA ILE A 53 2.32 1.35 -3.50
C ILE A 53 2.86 1.03 -4.90
N ARG A 54 2.46 1.79 -5.92
CA ARG A 54 2.92 1.56 -7.31
C ARG A 54 4.41 1.74 -7.45
N ARG A 55 4.96 2.81 -6.87
CA ARG A 55 6.40 3.04 -6.84
C ARG A 55 7.12 1.88 -6.15
N SER A 56 6.60 1.43 -5.00
CA SER A 56 7.16 0.30 -4.26
C SER A 56 7.09 -1.01 -5.03
N ALA A 57 6.03 -1.23 -5.83
CA ALA A 57 5.91 -2.42 -6.67
C ALA A 57 7.00 -2.48 -7.75
N VAL A 58 7.39 -1.34 -8.32
CA VAL A 58 8.43 -1.25 -9.36
C VAL A 58 9.84 -1.25 -8.75
N GLU A 59 10.06 -0.41 -7.75
CA GLU A 59 11.41 -0.13 -7.22
C GLU A 59 11.80 -1.05 -6.08
N GLY A 60 10.83 -1.59 -5.34
CA GLY A 60 11.07 -2.34 -4.11
C GLY A 60 11.65 -3.73 -4.34
N ASP A 61 12.37 -4.22 -3.34
CA ASP A 61 12.82 -5.60 -3.33
C ASP A 61 11.68 -6.52 -2.85
N ALA A 62 11.32 -7.44 -3.74
CA ALA A 62 10.34 -8.47 -3.53
C ALA A 62 10.98 -9.78 -3.05
N VAL A 63 10.27 -10.45 -2.14
CA VAL A 63 10.57 -11.81 -1.67
C VAL A 63 9.34 -12.68 -1.90
N ALA A 64 9.51 -13.76 -2.65
CA ALA A 64 8.48 -14.80 -2.78
C ALA A 64 8.30 -15.50 -1.43
N PHE A 65 7.07 -15.64 -0.94
CA PHE A 65 6.82 -16.18 0.39
C PHE A 65 5.71 -17.24 0.47
N ARG A 66 4.92 -17.40 -0.60
CA ARG A 66 3.87 -18.43 -0.70
C ARG A 66 3.62 -18.74 -2.17
N GLN A 67 3.20 -19.96 -2.45
CA GLN A 67 2.67 -20.36 -3.75
C GLN A 67 1.42 -21.21 -3.54
N ASP A 68 0.41 -20.97 -4.37
CA ASP A 68 -0.79 -21.81 -4.46
C ASP A 68 -1.18 -22.04 -5.92
N THR A 69 -2.37 -22.59 -6.15
CA THR A 69 -2.91 -22.89 -7.49
C THR A 69 -3.10 -21.65 -8.38
N TYR A 70 -3.16 -20.44 -7.80
CA TYR A 70 -3.37 -19.17 -8.50
C TYR A 70 -2.07 -18.42 -8.78
N GLY A 71 -0.94 -18.86 -8.20
CA GLY A 71 0.38 -18.30 -8.50
C GLY A 71 1.26 -18.12 -7.26
N ILE A 72 2.24 -17.23 -7.40
CA ILE A 72 3.25 -16.94 -6.37
C ILE A 72 2.91 -15.60 -5.72
N TYR A 73 2.94 -15.58 -4.39
CA TYR A 73 2.78 -14.38 -3.60
C TYR A 73 4.15 -13.78 -3.28
N TYR A 74 4.28 -12.50 -3.55
CA TYR A 74 5.46 -11.71 -3.26
C TYR A 74 5.15 -10.67 -2.20
N ARG A 75 6.12 -10.41 -1.32
CA ARG A 75 6.08 -9.35 -0.32
C ARG A 75 7.16 -8.34 -0.63
N VAL A 76 6.79 -7.06 -0.58
CA VAL A 76 7.69 -5.92 -0.67
C VAL A 76 7.56 -5.13 0.63
N GLU A 77 8.68 -4.77 1.26
CA GLU A 77 8.73 -4.01 2.52
C GLU A 77 9.47 -2.68 2.25
N PRO A 78 8.82 -1.68 1.65
CA PRO A 78 9.46 -0.43 1.27
C PRO A 78 9.55 0.53 2.46
N GLU A 79 10.60 1.35 2.46
CA GLU A 79 10.61 2.59 3.24
C GLU A 79 9.84 3.67 2.47
N VAL A 80 8.90 4.34 3.15
CA VAL A 80 8.05 5.37 2.55
C VAL A 80 7.93 6.58 3.45
N GLU A 81 7.85 7.76 2.85
CA GLU A 81 7.64 9.00 3.56
C GLU A 81 6.17 9.41 3.56
N GLY A 82 5.69 9.84 4.73
CA GLY A 82 4.33 10.33 4.93
C GLY A 82 4.21 11.85 4.88
N LEU A 83 2.98 12.37 4.89
CA LEU A 83 2.69 13.81 4.98
C LEU A 83 3.29 14.43 6.26
N HIS A 84 3.25 13.69 7.37
CA HIS A 84 3.82 14.15 8.65
C HIS A 84 5.34 14.41 8.60
N GLN A 85 6.06 13.82 7.63
CA GLN A 85 7.49 14.06 7.42
C GLN A 85 7.73 15.19 6.41
N ARG A 86 6.82 15.38 5.44
CA ARG A 86 6.90 16.44 4.42
C ARG A 86 6.65 17.85 4.96
N GLU A 87 5.83 17.99 6.00
CA GLU A 87 5.53 19.30 6.64
C GLU A 87 6.62 19.77 7.63
N ARG A 88 7.69 18.98 7.81
CA ARG A 88 8.83 19.31 8.69
C ARG A 88 10.05 19.85 7.94
N LEU A 89 9.94 20.06 6.64
CA LEU A 89 10.95 20.64 5.74
C LEU A 89 10.47 22.01 5.25
#